data_AF-A0AAJ3BFZ3-F1
#
_entry.id   AF-A0AAJ3BFZ3-F1
#
_cell.length_a   1.000
_cell.length_b   1.000
_cell.length_c   1.000
_cell.angle_alpha   90.00
_cell.angle_beta   90.00
_cell.angle_gamma   90.00
#
_symmetry.space_group_name_H-M   'P 1'
#
loop_
_entity.id
_entity.type
_entity.pdbx_description
1 polymer ?
#
loop_
_entity_poly.entity_id
_entity_poly.type
_entity_poly.pdbx_seq_one_letter_code
_entity_poly.pdbx_strand_id
1 'polypeptide(L)'
;MTDVINLMNDLLWGSILVYLLVGVGIYFTVRLGFIQFRHFGHMFSVLKNSRKADSAGISSFQALCTSLAARVGTGNMAGVAVALTAGGPGAIFWMWLIAMLGMATSFAESTLAQLYKTKDDDGNYRGGPAYYMEKGLGMRWMGVLFSIFLIIAFGLVFNAVQANAIANAMNTAFGFDPMIVGVAIVLISAFVIFGGVRKIARTAELIVPIMALAYLALAIVVMVMNLEKVPEVIAYIFKSAFGLQEAAAGGLGYAIAQAMIQGIKRGLFSNEAGMGSAPNAAASATPYPPHPASQGYVQMLGVFTDTIVICSATVAIILMSGEYVPHGEVTGIELTQRALSSQVGEWGGIFVAVAIFFFAFTSIIANYSYAETNLIFLEHNHKAGLGLFRIIVLGMVMFGSVATLPMVWALADVSMGLMAIVNLIAIILLSGIVIKLAKDYNRQLKAGKVPTFDANDYPELKSQLEEGIWYSKETDNK
;
A
#
# COMPACT_ATOMS: atom_id res chain seq x y z
N MET A 1 -14.68 25.54 6.41
CA MET A 1 -13.72 24.66 5.68
C MET A 1 -13.70 23.27 6.30
N THR A 2 -13.50 23.14 7.62
CA THR A 2 -13.51 21.86 8.35
C THR A 2 -14.83 21.08 8.19
N ASP A 3 -15.99 21.75 8.27
CA ASP A 3 -17.30 21.07 8.14
C ASP A 3 -17.54 20.49 6.74
N VAL A 4 -17.05 21.17 5.70
CA VAL A 4 -17.14 20.67 4.31
C VAL A 4 -16.22 19.46 4.11
N ILE A 5 -15.01 19.51 4.66
CA ILE A 5 -14.06 18.39 4.61
C ILE A 5 -14.64 17.18 5.35
N ASN A 6 -15.24 17.39 6.53
CA ASN A 6 -15.88 16.33 7.30
C ASN A 6 -17.07 15.72 6.55
N LEU A 7 -17.94 16.56 5.97
CA LEU A 7 -19.06 16.09 5.16
C LEU A 7 -18.60 15.28 3.93
N MET A 8 -17.54 15.73 3.25
CA MET A 8 -16.95 14.97 2.15
C MET A 8 -16.39 13.64 2.63
N ASN A 9 -15.68 13.62 3.76
CA ASN A 9 -15.16 12.38 4.33
C ASN A 9 -16.27 11.41 4.72
N ASP A 10 -17.35 11.90 5.32
CA ASP A 10 -18.50 11.08 5.71
C ASP A 10 -19.20 10.50 4.48
N LEU A 11 -19.36 11.27 3.40
CA LEU A 11 -19.97 10.79 2.16
C LEU A 11 -19.07 9.77 1.43
N LEU A 12 -17.78 10.10 1.31
CA LEU A 12 -16.79 9.27 0.62
C LEU A 12 -16.60 7.95 1.35
N TRP A 13 -16.27 8.00 2.64
CA TRP A 13 -15.89 6.83 3.42
C TRP A 13 -17.05 6.15 4.12
N GLY A 14 -18.12 6.88 4.44
CA GLY A 14 -19.32 6.32 5.07
C GLY A 14 -20.30 5.70 4.08
N SER A 15 -20.12 5.88 2.76
CA SER A 15 -21.03 5.30 1.76
C SER A 15 -20.32 4.91 0.46
N ILE A 16 -19.76 5.86 -0.31
CA ILE A 16 -19.43 5.60 -1.72
C ILE A 16 -18.23 4.65 -1.90
N LEU A 17 -17.10 4.94 -1.27
CA LEU A 17 -15.85 4.19 -1.46
C LEU A 17 -15.95 2.76 -0.97
N VAL A 18 -16.63 2.55 0.15
CA VAL A 18 -16.81 1.21 0.73
C VAL A 18 -17.48 0.29 -0.27
N TYR A 19 -18.64 0.70 -0.83
CA TYR A 19 -19.34 -0.11 -1.82
C TYR A 19 -18.57 -0.24 -3.13
N LEU A 20 -17.89 0.82 -3.58
CA LEU A 20 -17.11 0.77 -4.81
C LEU A 20 -15.93 -0.19 -4.70
N LEU A 21 -15.17 -0.13 -3.61
CA LEU A 21 -14.03 -1.02 -3.36
C LEU A 21 -14.45 -2.48 -3.24
N VAL A 22 -15.49 -2.76 -2.46
CA VAL A 22 -16.03 -4.11 -2.31
C VAL A 22 -16.57 -4.61 -3.66
N GLY A 23 -17.35 -3.79 -4.36
CA GLY A 23 -17.94 -4.14 -5.64
C GLY A 23 -16.90 -4.43 -6.72
N VAL A 24 -15.88 -3.58 -6.85
CA VAL A 24 -14.77 -3.75 -7.80
C VAL A 24 -13.90 -4.95 -7.43
N GLY A 25 -13.60 -5.13 -6.15
CA GLY A 25 -12.87 -6.29 -5.65
C GLY A 25 -13.59 -7.61 -5.92
N ILE A 26 -14.90 -7.67 -5.69
CA ILE A 26 -15.74 -8.82 -6.05
C ILE A 26 -15.74 -9.02 -7.57
N TYR A 27 -15.95 -7.96 -8.33
CA TYR A 27 -15.97 -8.00 -9.79
C TYR A 27 -14.68 -8.61 -10.35
N PHE A 28 -13.50 -8.12 -9.95
CA PHE A 28 -12.23 -8.66 -10.42
C PHE A 28 -11.96 -10.06 -9.88
N THR A 29 -12.32 -10.35 -8.63
CA THR A 29 -12.22 -11.70 -8.07
C THR A 29 -12.96 -12.72 -8.93
N VAL A 30 -14.22 -12.44 -9.28
CA VAL A 30 -15.05 -13.32 -10.11
C VAL A 30 -14.53 -13.37 -11.55
N ARG A 31 -14.26 -12.21 -12.17
CA ARG A 31 -13.87 -12.11 -13.59
C ARG A 31 -12.48 -12.68 -13.88
N LEU A 32 -11.58 -12.67 -12.91
CA LEU A 32 -10.26 -13.30 -12.99
C LEU A 32 -10.29 -14.78 -12.56
N GLY A 33 -11.47 -15.31 -12.19
CA GLY A 33 -11.65 -16.71 -11.81
C GLY A 33 -10.95 -17.06 -10.51
N PHE A 34 -11.18 -16.24 -9.48
CA PHE A 34 -10.64 -16.38 -8.13
C PHE A 34 -9.11 -16.49 -8.13
N ILE A 35 -8.47 -15.63 -8.94
CA ILE A 35 -7.02 -15.68 -9.23
C ILE A 35 -6.17 -15.69 -7.96
N GLN A 36 -6.59 -14.98 -6.91
CA GLN A 36 -5.88 -14.91 -5.64
C GLN A 36 -5.86 -16.22 -4.86
N PHE A 37 -6.90 -17.03 -4.98
CA PHE A 37 -6.97 -18.34 -4.32
C PHE A 37 -6.38 -19.42 -5.22
N ARG A 38 -6.75 -19.40 -6.50
CA ARG A 38 -6.39 -20.45 -7.47
C ARG A 38 -4.91 -20.46 -7.83
N HIS A 39 -4.24 -19.31 -7.70
CA HIS A 39 -2.81 -19.14 -7.99
C HIS A 39 -2.01 -18.61 -6.79
N PHE A 40 -2.50 -18.85 -5.57
CA PHE A 40 -1.84 -18.40 -4.33
C PHE A 40 -0.36 -18.78 -4.26
N GLY A 41 -0.03 -20.05 -4.49
CA GLY A 41 1.37 -20.51 -4.48
C GLY A 41 2.25 -19.89 -5.58
N HIS A 42 1.65 -19.55 -6.74
CA HIS A 42 2.39 -18.94 -7.85
C HIS A 42 2.89 -17.54 -7.52
N MET A 43 2.16 -16.78 -6.70
CA MET A 43 2.56 -15.43 -6.25
C MET A 43 3.95 -15.43 -5.62
N PHE A 44 4.26 -16.45 -4.81
CA PHE A 44 5.57 -16.62 -4.21
C PHE A 44 6.62 -17.15 -5.20
N SER A 45 6.20 -18.02 -6.12
CA SER A 45 7.09 -18.59 -7.16
C SER A 45 7.68 -17.51 -8.08
N VAL A 46 6.88 -16.49 -8.42
CA VAL A 46 7.32 -15.34 -9.24
C VAL A 46 8.50 -14.60 -8.59
N LEU A 47 8.67 -14.67 -7.27
CA LEU A 47 9.80 -14.03 -6.58
C LEU A 47 11.15 -14.77 -6.72
N LYS A 48 11.19 -16.02 -7.16
CA LYS A 48 12.45 -16.80 -7.18
C LYS A 48 13.52 -16.19 -8.10
N ASN A 49 13.10 -15.54 -9.19
CA ASN A 49 13.98 -14.93 -10.19
C ASN A 49 13.75 -13.42 -10.33
N SER A 50 13.11 -12.80 -9.34
CA SER A 50 12.62 -11.41 -9.40
C SER A 50 13.64 -10.35 -9.04
N ARG A 51 14.90 -10.74 -8.72
CA ARG A 51 15.98 -9.83 -8.28
C ARG A 51 16.81 -9.24 -9.42
N LYS A 52 16.58 -9.67 -10.66
CA LYS A 52 17.24 -9.11 -11.85
C LYS A 52 16.48 -7.90 -12.37
N ALA A 53 17.20 -6.92 -12.89
CA ALA A 53 16.68 -5.71 -13.50
C ALA A 53 17.50 -5.37 -14.75
N ASP A 54 16.88 -4.66 -15.70
CA ASP A 54 17.61 -4.06 -16.83
C ASP A 54 18.11 -2.64 -16.48
N SER A 55 18.76 -1.98 -17.44
CA SER A 55 19.31 -0.63 -17.27
C SER A 55 18.26 0.47 -17.16
N ALA A 56 16.98 0.20 -17.45
CA ALA A 56 15.88 1.17 -17.38
C ALA A 56 15.00 0.96 -16.14
N GLY A 57 14.91 -0.28 -15.64
CA GLY A 57 14.06 -0.63 -14.50
C GLY A 57 14.78 -0.92 -13.20
N ILE A 58 13.96 -1.17 -12.17
CA ILE A 58 14.33 -1.86 -10.94
C ILE A 58 13.86 -3.31 -11.01
N SER A 59 14.35 -4.16 -10.10
CA SER A 59 13.92 -5.55 -10.08
C SER A 59 12.48 -5.69 -9.57
N SER A 60 11.82 -6.79 -9.92
CA SER A 60 10.47 -7.09 -9.43
C SER A 60 10.43 -7.21 -7.90
N PHE A 61 11.49 -7.75 -7.27
CA PHE A 61 11.61 -7.78 -5.81
C PHE A 61 11.78 -6.37 -5.23
N GLN A 62 12.59 -5.53 -5.87
CA GLN A 62 12.75 -4.13 -5.48
C GLN A 62 11.43 -3.38 -5.56
N ALA A 63 10.63 -3.56 -6.62
CA ALA A 63 9.31 -2.95 -6.73
C ALA A 63 8.34 -3.45 -5.65
N LEU A 64 8.40 -4.73 -5.27
CA LEU A 64 7.66 -5.26 -4.12
C LEU A 64 8.10 -4.60 -2.82
N CYS A 65 9.41 -4.48 -2.58
CA CYS A 65 9.92 -3.84 -1.38
C CYS A 65 9.58 -2.35 -1.33
N THR A 66 9.65 -1.63 -2.46
CA THR A 66 9.21 -0.23 -2.54
C THR A 66 7.72 -0.10 -2.29
N SER A 67 6.89 -1.02 -2.81
CA SER A 67 5.45 -0.97 -2.56
C SER A 67 5.06 -1.36 -1.13
N LEU A 68 5.74 -2.37 -0.57
CA LEU A 68 5.64 -2.70 0.84
C LEU A 68 6.13 -1.55 1.71
N ALA A 69 7.20 -0.84 1.37
CA ALA A 69 7.65 0.32 2.14
C ALA A 69 6.55 1.39 2.30
N ALA A 70 5.76 1.65 1.26
CA ALA A 70 4.64 2.59 1.35
C ALA A 70 3.48 2.05 2.20
N ARG A 71 3.11 0.78 1.99
CA ARG A 71 1.97 0.11 2.64
C ARG A 71 2.25 -0.22 4.12
N VAL A 72 3.39 -0.84 4.35
CA VAL A 72 3.90 -1.34 5.63
C VAL A 72 4.54 -0.19 6.39
N GLY A 73 3.68 0.54 7.09
CA GLY A 73 4.02 1.76 7.79
C GLY A 73 3.27 1.94 9.10
N THR A 74 3.03 3.19 9.45
CA THR A 74 2.18 3.55 10.60
C THR A 74 0.75 3.04 10.47
N GLY A 75 0.26 2.79 9.25
CA GLY A 75 -1.06 2.20 9.01
C GLY A 75 -1.24 0.82 9.65
N ASN A 76 -0.24 -0.06 9.55
CA ASN A 76 -0.32 -1.44 10.06
C ASN A 76 -0.20 -1.53 11.59
N MET A 77 0.42 -0.54 12.21
CA MET A 77 0.60 -0.49 13.66
C MET A 77 -0.48 0.38 14.29
N ALA A 78 -0.49 1.67 13.94
CA ALA A 78 -1.44 2.64 14.45
C ALA A 78 -2.85 2.44 13.90
N GLY A 79 -2.99 2.21 12.59
CA GLY A 79 -4.29 2.08 11.94
C GLY A 79 -5.05 0.84 12.39
N VAL A 80 -4.35 -0.27 12.63
CA VAL A 80 -4.92 -1.49 13.25
C VAL A 80 -5.41 -1.22 14.67
N ALA A 81 -4.59 -0.55 15.50
CA ALA A 81 -4.99 -0.16 16.85
C ALA A 81 -6.23 0.74 16.84
N VAL A 82 -6.28 1.72 15.92
CA VAL A 82 -7.45 2.58 15.73
C VAL A 82 -8.67 1.78 15.26
N ALA A 83 -8.50 0.82 14.36
CA ALA A 83 -9.58 -0.07 13.91
C ALA A 83 -10.16 -0.87 15.08
N LEU A 84 -9.31 -1.41 15.95
CA LEU A 84 -9.73 -2.14 17.15
C LEU A 84 -10.47 -1.24 18.13
N THR A 85 -9.95 -0.05 18.43
CA THR A 85 -10.57 0.82 19.45
C THR A 85 -11.88 1.44 18.96
N ALA A 86 -11.94 1.84 17.68
CA ALA A 86 -13.10 2.52 17.11
C ALA A 86 -14.17 1.55 16.56
N GLY A 87 -13.76 0.45 15.91
CA GLY A 87 -14.67 -0.51 15.28
C GLY A 87 -14.82 -1.83 16.03
N GLY A 88 -14.04 -2.04 17.10
CA GLY A 88 -13.99 -3.31 17.81
C GLY A 88 -13.16 -4.38 17.08
N PRO A 89 -13.00 -5.57 17.68
CA PRO A 89 -12.27 -6.70 17.07
C PRO A 89 -12.88 -7.16 15.75
N GLY A 90 -14.19 -6.97 15.56
CA GLY A 90 -14.89 -7.31 14.33
C GLY A 90 -14.36 -6.56 13.10
N ALA A 91 -13.75 -5.37 13.29
CA ALA A 91 -13.14 -4.62 12.19
C ALA A 91 -11.99 -5.39 11.52
N ILE A 92 -11.29 -6.25 12.25
CA ILE A 92 -10.17 -7.04 11.73
C ILE A 92 -10.62 -8.06 10.69
N PHE A 93 -11.79 -8.69 10.91
CA PHE A 93 -12.38 -9.58 9.91
C PHE A 93 -12.62 -8.85 8.58
N TRP A 94 -13.19 -7.63 8.65
CA TRP A 94 -13.45 -6.82 7.48
C TRP A 94 -12.17 -6.31 6.82
N MET A 95 -11.11 -6.03 7.59
CA MET A 95 -9.77 -5.77 7.05
C MET A 95 -9.23 -6.96 6.25
N TRP A 96 -9.37 -8.19 6.76
CA TRP A 96 -8.95 -9.38 6.03
C TRP A 96 -9.77 -9.61 4.76
N LEU A 97 -11.09 -9.45 4.84
CA LEU A 97 -11.97 -9.60 3.69
C LEU A 97 -11.61 -8.62 2.58
N ILE A 98 -11.45 -7.33 2.92
CA ILE A 98 -11.12 -6.32 1.91
C ILE A 98 -9.71 -6.52 1.34
N ALA A 99 -8.75 -7.02 2.13
CA ALA A 99 -7.43 -7.37 1.62
C ALA A 99 -7.50 -8.52 0.61
N MET A 100 -8.26 -9.58 0.90
CA MET A 100 -8.44 -10.71 -0.03
C MET A 100 -9.09 -10.30 -1.35
N LEU A 101 -10.07 -9.39 -1.31
CA LEU A 101 -10.66 -8.79 -2.51
C LEU A 101 -9.67 -7.84 -3.20
N GLY A 102 -8.94 -7.05 -2.41
CA GLY A 102 -7.94 -6.09 -2.84
C GLY A 102 -6.76 -6.73 -3.56
N MET A 103 -6.42 -8.00 -3.28
CA MET A 103 -5.43 -8.73 -4.07
C MET A 103 -5.82 -8.75 -5.56
N ALA A 104 -7.08 -9.03 -5.89
CA ALA A 104 -7.52 -9.06 -7.29
C ALA A 104 -7.50 -7.66 -7.94
N THR A 105 -7.86 -6.62 -7.19
CA THR A 105 -7.77 -5.23 -7.66
C THR A 105 -6.33 -4.79 -7.87
N SER A 106 -5.43 -5.09 -6.93
CA SER A 106 -4.00 -4.77 -7.03
C SER A 106 -3.33 -5.51 -8.18
N PHE A 107 -3.76 -6.74 -8.48
CA PHE A 107 -3.36 -7.45 -9.69
C PHE A 107 -3.72 -6.65 -10.95
N ALA A 108 -4.96 -6.17 -11.03
CA ALA A 108 -5.46 -5.45 -12.19
C ALA A 108 -4.69 -4.14 -12.44
N GLU A 109 -4.57 -3.31 -11.41
CA GLU A 109 -3.87 -2.03 -11.48
C GLU A 109 -2.39 -2.19 -11.87
N SER A 110 -1.70 -3.14 -11.23
CA SER A 110 -0.27 -3.35 -11.44
C SER A 110 0.03 -3.98 -12.79
N THR A 111 -0.89 -4.80 -13.31
CA THR A 111 -0.83 -5.35 -14.67
C THR A 111 -0.98 -4.23 -15.71
N LEU A 112 -1.93 -3.31 -15.52
CA LEU A 112 -2.11 -2.15 -16.40
C LEU A 112 -0.92 -1.20 -16.33
N ALA A 113 -0.43 -0.91 -15.13
CA ALA A 113 0.72 -0.03 -14.93
C ALA A 113 1.98 -0.57 -15.59
N GLN A 114 2.18 -1.91 -15.60
CA GLN A 114 3.23 -2.52 -16.40
C GLN A 114 2.98 -2.38 -17.89
N LEU A 115 1.78 -2.72 -18.37
CA LEU A 115 1.46 -2.69 -19.79
C LEU A 115 1.76 -1.30 -20.39
N TYR A 116 1.30 -0.24 -19.72
CA TYR A 116 1.37 1.15 -20.18
C TYR A 116 2.55 1.94 -19.62
N LYS A 117 3.58 1.29 -19.08
CA LYS A 117 4.80 2.00 -18.62
C LYS A 117 5.51 2.68 -19.80
N THR A 118 6.30 3.70 -19.51
CA THR A 118 7.12 4.47 -20.44
C THR A 118 8.53 4.63 -19.91
N LYS A 119 9.45 5.15 -20.73
CA LYS A 119 10.75 5.62 -20.25
C LYS A 119 10.70 7.13 -20.03
N ASP A 120 11.28 7.61 -18.93
CA ASP A 120 11.54 9.04 -18.73
C ASP A 120 12.80 9.48 -19.50
N ASP A 121 13.08 10.79 -19.48
CA ASP A 121 14.21 11.40 -20.18
C ASP A 121 15.57 10.92 -19.65
N ASP A 122 15.60 10.44 -18.40
CA ASP A 122 16.76 9.82 -17.77
C ASP A 122 16.84 8.30 -18.07
N GLY A 123 15.95 7.78 -18.92
CA GLY A 123 15.90 6.41 -19.38
C GLY A 123 15.27 5.41 -18.39
N ASN A 124 14.68 5.87 -17.29
CA ASN A 124 14.09 5.00 -16.27
C ASN A 124 12.62 4.69 -16.57
N TYR A 125 12.16 3.50 -16.18
CA TYR A 125 10.75 3.14 -16.33
C TYR A 125 9.83 3.90 -15.35
N ARG A 126 8.82 4.55 -15.92
CA ARG A 126 7.73 5.25 -15.22
C ARG A 126 6.39 4.70 -15.68
N GLY A 127 5.38 4.78 -14.83
CA GLY A 127 4.04 4.33 -15.15
C GLY A 127 3.13 4.45 -13.95
N GLY A 128 2.02 3.72 -13.95
CA GLY A 128 0.98 3.84 -12.92
C GLY A 128 -0.33 4.35 -13.50
N PRO A 129 -1.27 4.77 -12.65
CA PRO A 129 -2.62 5.06 -13.12
C PRO A 129 -2.76 6.21 -14.08
N ALA A 130 -1.98 7.27 -13.89
CA ALA A 130 -1.98 8.39 -14.81
C ALA A 130 -1.67 7.96 -16.26
N TYR A 131 -0.75 7.01 -16.42
CA TYR A 131 -0.31 6.51 -17.72
C TYR A 131 -1.33 5.59 -18.38
N TYR A 132 -1.96 4.67 -17.66
CA TYR A 132 -3.01 3.84 -18.27
C TYR A 132 -4.32 4.59 -18.48
N MET A 133 -4.59 5.66 -17.72
CA MET A 133 -5.70 6.59 -17.99
C MET A 133 -5.45 7.38 -19.28
N GLU A 134 -4.22 7.88 -19.48
CA GLU A 134 -3.88 8.59 -20.71
C GLU A 134 -3.81 7.65 -21.92
N LYS A 135 -3.02 6.58 -21.84
CA LYS A 135 -2.73 5.71 -23.00
C LYS A 135 -3.80 4.66 -23.25
N GLY A 136 -4.30 4.04 -22.18
CA GLY A 136 -5.29 2.96 -22.28
C GLY A 136 -6.70 3.47 -22.57
N LEU A 137 -7.12 4.56 -21.91
CA LEU A 137 -8.44 5.16 -22.09
C LEU A 137 -8.46 6.35 -23.07
N GLY A 138 -7.31 6.94 -23.39
CA GLY A 138 -7.26 8.19 -24.16
C GLY A 138 -7.68 9.43 -23.33
N MET A 139 -7.70 9.32 -21.99
CA MET A 139 -8.29 10.31 -21.08
C MET A 139 -7.22 10.96 -20.21
N ARG A 140 -6.33 11.77 -20.81
CA ARG A 140 -5.25 12.49 -20.08
C ARG A 140 -5.76 13.28 -18.88
N TRP A 141 -6.96 13.86 -18.95
CA TRP A 141 -7.55 14.63 -17.85
C TRP A 141 -7.73 13.80 -16.57
N MET A 142 -8.07 12.50 -16.69
CA MET A 142 -8.17 11.61 -15.52
C MET A 142 -6.79 11.40 -14.90
N GLY A 143 -5.76 11.22 -15.74
CA GLY A 143 -4.39 11.07 -15.27
C GLY A 143 -3.84 12.32 -14.58
N VAL A 144 -4.19 13.51 -15.09
CA VAL A 144 -3.85 14.79 -14.44
C VAL A 144 -4.54 14.90 -13.07
N LEU A 145 -5.84 14.61 -13.02
CA LEU A 145 -6.61 14.66 -11.78
C LEU A 145 -6.07 13.67 -10.73
N PHE A 146 -5.80 12.43 -11.14
CA PHE A 146 -5.19 11.40 -10.30
C PHE A 146 -3.82 11.85 -9.79
N SER A 147 -2.96 12.39 -10.66
CA SER A 147 -1.61 12.85 -10.32
C SER A 147 -1.64 13.94 -9.25
N ILE A 148 -2.55 14.92 -9.37
CA ILE A 148 -2.70 16.00 -8.39
C ILE A 148 -3.09 15.43 -7.02
N PHE A 149 -4.11 14.56 -6.97
CA PHE A 149 -4.54 13.95 -5.70
C PHE A 149 -3.44 13.08 -5.07
N LEU A 150 -2.70 12.33 -5.88
CA LEU A 150 -1.58 11.52 -5.40
C LEU A 150 -0.46 12.39 -4.82
N ILE A 151 -0.07 13.47 -5.50
CA ILE A 151 0.97 14.38 -5.02
C ILE A 151 0.56 15.01 -3.69
N ILE A 152 -0.69 15.45 -3.55
CA ILE A 152 -1.21 16.00 -2.29
C ILE A 152 -1.18 14.94 -1.18
N ALA A 153 -1.78 13.76 -1.42
CA ALA A 153 -1.91 12.72 -0.41
C ALA A 153 -0.56 12.11 -0.03
N PHE A 154 0.18 11.57 -1.00
CA PHE A 154 1.42 10.82 -0.78
C PHE A 154 2.64 11.74 -0.71
N GLY A 155 2.76 12.69 -1.64
CA GLY A 155 3.91 13.58 -1.72
C GLY A 155 4.02 14.54 -0.53
N LEU A 156 2.88 15.08 -0.06
CA LEU A 156 2.88 16.10 0.99
C LEU A 156 2.37 15.55 2.33
N VAL A 157 1.12 15.09 2.36
CA VAL A 157 0.41 14.83 3.61
C VAL A 157 0.94 13.59 4.33
N PHE A 158 1.05 12.47 3.63
CA PHE A 158 1.53 11.22 4.24
C PHE A 158 2.97 11.34 4.71
N ASN A 159 3.83 12.08 4.01
CA ASN A 159 5.20 12.30 4.45
C ASN A 159 5.25 13.05 5.79
N ALA A 160 4.37 14.02 6.00
CA ALA A 160 4.24 14.68 7.30
C ALA A 160 3.71 13.73 8.38
N VAL A 161 2.69 12.93 8.06
CA VAL A 161 2.10 11.95 8.99
C VAL A 161 3.11 10.90 9.44
N GLN A 162 3.90 10.34 8.52
CA GLN A 162 4.91 9.35 8.83
C GLN A 162 6.01 9.97 9.72
N ALA A 163 6.45 11.20 9.41
CA ALA A 163 7.43 11.91 10.22
C ALA A 163 6.92 12.18 11.65
N ASN A 164 5.64 12.56 11.79
CA ASN A 164 5.00 12.76 13.09
C ASN A 164 5.00 11.50 13.94
N ALA A 165 4.68 10.36 13.34
CA ALA A 165 4.67 9.08 14.03
C ALA A 165 6.07 8.68 14.54
N ILE A 166 7.11 8.93 13.74
CA ILE A 166 8.50 8.70 14.18
C ILE A 166 8.85 9.60 15.35
N ALA A 167 8.54 10.90 15.24
CA ALA A 167 8.84 11.89 16.28
C ALA A 167 8.15 11.52 17.60
N ASN A 168 6.87 11.15 17.56
CA ASN A 168 6.13 10.72 18.74
C ASN A 168 6.68 9.42 19.32
N ALA A 169 6.93 8.40 18.51
CA ALA A 169 7.45 7.12 18.99
C ALA A 169 8.83 7.27 19.65
N MET A 170 9.70 8.12 19.08
CA MET A 170 11.02 8.43 19.62
C MET A 170 10.95 9.26 20.90
N ASN A 171 10.01 10.22 20.98
CA ASN A 171 9.78 10.99 22.19
C ASN A 171 9.26 10.10 23.32
N THR A 172 8.27 9.24 23.05
CA THR A 172 7.71 8.33 24.05
C THR A 172 8.72 7.30 24.56
N ALA A 173 9.56 6.74 23.68
CA ALA A 173 10.51 5.69 24.08
C ALA A 173 11.82 6.23 24.67
N PHE A 174 12.32 7.39 24.20
CA PHE A 174 13.64 7.91 24.57
C PHE A 174 13.63 9.33 25.14
N GLY A 175 12.49 10.03 25.11
CA GLY A 175 12.40 11.44 25.50
C GLY A 175 13.02 12.41 24.50
N PHE A 176 13.32 11.97 23.27
CA PHE A 176 13.97 12.83 22.27
C PHE A 176 13.06 13.97 21.80
N ASP A 177 13.66 15.14 21.59
CA ASP A 177 12.97 16.32 21.06
C ASP A 177 12.49 16.05 19.61
N PRO A 178 11.17 16.19 19.34
CA PRO A 178 10.61 16.03 18.00
C PRO A 178 11.31 16.86 16.91
N MET A 179 11.82 18.04 17.23
CA MET A 179 12.55 18.90 16.30
C MET A 179 13.88 18.27 15.87
N ILE A 180 14.64 17.71 16.81
CA ILE A 180 15.93 17.05 16.54
C ILE A 180 15.69 15.79 15.70
N VAL A 181 14.67 15.00 16.06
CA VAL A 181 14.26 13.82 15.30
C VAL A 181 13.87 14.21 13.87
N GLY A 182 13.10 15.29 13.70
CA GLY A 182 12.72 15.82 12.39
C GLY A 182 13.91 16.19 11.51
N VAL A 183 14.89 16.91 12.06
CA VAL A 183 16.14 17.25 11.33
C VAL A 183 16.87 15.99 10.88
N ALA A 184 16.99 14.99 11.75
CA ALA A 184 17.63 13.73 11.40
C ALA A 184 16.89 12.99 10.26
N ILE A 185 15.56 12.90 10.33
CA ILE A 185 14.74 12.27 9.29
C ILE A 185 14.91 13.01 7.96
N VAL A 186 14.91 14.34 7.97
CA VAL A 186 15.10 15.16 6.76
C VAL A 186 16.45 14.89 6.11
N LEU A 187 17.54 14.87 6.89
CA LEU A 187 18.88 14.64 6.36
C LEU A 187 19.02 13.25 5.72
N ILE A 188 18.52 12.21 6.40
CA ILE A 188 18.58 10.83 5.90
C ILE A 188 17.66 10.67 4.68
N SER A 189 16.46 11.25 4.72
CA SER A 189 15.52 11.23 3.60
C SER A 189 16.08 11.94 2.38
N ALA A 190 16.71 13.11 2.56
CA ALA A 190 17.36 13.86 1.49
C ALA A 190 18.45 13.02 0.80
N PHE A 191 19.31 12.35 1.57
CA PHE A 191 20.36 11.50 1.01
C PHE A 191 19.81 10.39 0.08
N VAL A 192 18.66 9.81 0.44
CA VAL A 192 18.00 8.76 -0.34
C VAL A 192 17.23 9.35 -1.53
N ILE A 193 16.38 10.35 -1.30
CA ILE A 193 15.50 10.99 -2.29
C ILE A 193 16.30 11.61 -3.44
N PHE A 194 17.37 12.34 -3.15
CA PHE A 194 18.22 12.94 -4.18
C PHE A 194 19.00 11.89 -5.00
N GLY A 195 19.07 10.63 -4.54
CA GLY A 195 19.62 9.52 -5.31
C GLY A 195 18.68 8.91 -6.35
N GLY A 196 17.42 9.36 -6.42
CA GLY A 196 16.43 8.92 -7.40
C GLY A 196 15.87 7.51 -7.15
N VAL A 197 15.02 7.05 -8.06
CA VAL A 197 14.21 5.83 -7.91
C VAL A 197 15.03 4.57 -7.62
N ARG A 198 16.24 4.44 -8.19
CA ARG A 198 17.12 3.28 -7.96
C ARG A 198 17.65 3.25 -6.52
N LYS A 199 18.05 4.39 -5.97
CA LYS A 199 18.53 4.46 -4.59
C LYS A 199 17.38 4.19 -3.61
N ILE A 200 16.20 4.76 -3.87
CA ILE A 200 14.98 4.50 -3.08
C ILE A 200 14.68 3.00 -3.05
N ALA A 201 14.63 2.38 -4.24
CA ALA A 201 14.33 0.95 -4.37
C ALA A 201 15.38 0.06 -3.69
N ARG A 202 16.67 0.42 -3.77
CA ARG A 202 17.73 -0.31 -3.08
C ARG A 202 17.67 -0.17 -1.56
N THR A 203 17.35 1.02 -1.06
CA THR A 203 17.13 1.25 0.37
C THR A 203 15.93 0.45 0.87
N ALA A 204 14.82 0.44 0.13
CA ALA A 204 13.64 -0.35 0.47
C ALA A 204 13.94 -1.86 0.45
N GLU A 205 14.66 -2.36 -0.56
CA GLU A 205 15.07 -3.76 -0.68
C GLU A 205 15.88 -4.24 0.53
N LEU A 206 16.73 -3.37 1.09
CA LEU A 206 17.56 -3.67 2.25
C LEU A 206 16.75 -3.64 3.55
N ILE A 207 15.99 -2.56 3.78
CA ILE A 207 15.37 -2.30 5.08
C ILE A 207 14.07 -3.10 5.27
N VAL A 208 13.19 -3.13 4.26
CA VAL A 208 11.82 -3.64 4.41
C VAL A 208 11.78 -5.12 4.83
N PRO A 209 12.55 -6.04 4.22
CA PRO A 209 12.52 -7.43 4.65
C PRO A 209 13.04 -7.61 6.08
N ILE A 210 14.08 -6.87 6.47
CA ILE A 210 14.68 -6.98 7.80
C ILE A 210 13.69 -6.51 8.87
N MET A 211 13.09 -5.33 8.68
CA MET A 211 12.14 -4.77 9.66
C MET A 211 10.87 -5.61 9.76
N ALA A 212 10.34 -6.12 8.64
CA ALA A 212 9.16 -6.98 8.65
C ALA A 212 9.44 -8.31 9.36
N LEU A 213 10.56 -8.97 9.06
CA LEU A 213 10.93 -10.23 9.71
C LEU A 213 11.19 -10.04 11.22
N ALA A 214 11.83 -8.95 11.63
CA ALA A 214 12.06 -8.66 13.04
C ALA A 214 10.74 -8.45 13.78
N TYR A 215 9.81 -7.68 13.20
CA TYR A 215 8.49 -7.45 13.79
C TYR A 215 7.66 -8.74 13.88
N LEU A 216 7.66 -9.55 12.81
CA LEU A 216 6.96 -10.83 12.78
C LEU A 216 7.54 -11.84 13.77
N ALA A 217 8.87 -11.91 13.91
CA ALA A 217 9.51 -12.77 14.89
C ALA A 217 9.04 -12.43 16.31
N LEU A 218 8.93 -11.14 16.63
CA LEU A 218 8.46 -10.71 17.94
C LEU A 218 6.97 -11.00 18.16
N ALA A 219 6.14 -10.78 17.15
CA ALA A 219 4.73 -11.18 17.21
C ALA A 219 4.56 -12.70 17.41
N ILE A 220 5.40 -13.51 16.75
CA ILE A 220 5.44 -14.96 16.96
C ILE A 220 5.80 -15.31 18.40
N VAL A 221 6.79 -14.63 19.01
CA VAL A 221 7.11 -14.81 20.43
C VAL A 221 5.89 -14.52 21.31
N VAL A 222 5.20 -13.40 21.09
CA VAL A 222 3.97 -13.07 21.84
C VAL A 222 2.87 -14.13 21.65
N MET A 223 2.67 -14.61 20.42
CA MET A 223 1.71 -15.67 20.12
C MET A 223 2.06 -16.99 20.80
N VAL A 224 3.33 -17.38 20.82
CA VAL A 224 3.79 -18.62 21.48
C VAL A 224 3.64 -18.50 23.01
N MET A 225 3.93 -17.34 23.60
CA MET A 225 3.71 -17.08 25.03
C MET A 225 2.23 -17.13 25.42
N ASN A 226 1.32 -16.87 24.48
CA ASN A 226 -0.12 -16.81 24.69
C ASN A 226 -0.86 -17.85 23.82
N LEU A 227 -0.25 -19.01 23.57
CA LEU A 227 -0.76 -19.96 22.57
C LEU A 227 -2.21 -20.40 22.87
N GLU A 228 -2.56 -20.53 24.15
CA GLU A 228 -3.89 -20.89 24.62
C GLU A 228 -4.96 -19.84 24.25
N LYS A 229 -4.58 -18.56 24.14
CA LYS A 229 -5.50 -17.46 23.78
C LYS A 229 -5.72 -17.34 22.27
N VAL A 230 -4.92 -17.99 21.43
CA VAL A 230 -5.00 -17.86 19.96
C VAL A 230 -6.39 -18.22 19.42
N PRO A 231 -6.99 -19.38 19.79
CA PRO A 231 -8.34 -19.72 19.34
C PRO A 231 -9.40 -18.75 19.85
N GLU A 232 -9.24 -18.23 21.07
CA GLU A 232 -10.17 -17.27 21.67
C GLU A 232 -10.15 -15.93 20.94
N VAL A 233 -8.96 -15.41 20.62
CA VAL A 233 -8.80 -14.16 19.86
C VAL A 233 -9.42 -14.29 18.46
N ILE A 234 -9.20 -15.40 17.77
CA ILE A 234 -9.82 -15.65 16.47
C ILE A 234 -11.34 -15.71 16.62
N ALA A 235 -11.85 -16.48 17.59
CA ALA A 235 -13.28 -16.56 17.84
C ALA A 235 -13.89 -15.19 18.19
N TYR A 236 -13.18 -14.35 18.94
CA TYR A 236 -13.60 -13.01 19.33
C TYR A 236 -13.75 -12.09 18.11
N ILE A 237 -12.76 -12.11 17.21
CA ILE A 237 -12.83 -11.34 15.94
C ILE A 237 -14.06 -11.74 15.12
N PHE A 238 -14.30 -13.04 14.93
CA PHE A 238 -15.44 -13.52 14.14
C PHE A 238 -16.78 -13.22 14.82
N LYS A 239 -16.89 -13.43 16.14
CA LYS A 239 -18.12 -13.14 16.89
C LYS A 239 -18.48 -11.66 16.83
N SER A 240 -17.51 -10.77 17.05
CA SER A 240 -17.73 -9.32 16.95
C SER A 240 -18.00 -8.84 15.52
N ALA A 241 -17.44 -9.50 14.49
CA ALA A 241 -17.68 -9.11 13.10
C ALA A 241 -19.14 -9.31 12.66
N PHE A 242 -19.80 -10.35 13.19
CA PHE A 242 -21.19 -10.68 12.91
C PHE A 242 -22.14 -10.29 14.05
N GLY A 243 -21.65 -9.51 15.02
CA GLY A 243 -22.45 -8.96 16.11
C GLY A 243 -22.96 -9.99 17.12
N LEU A 244 -22.44 -11.22 17.12
CA LEU A 244 -22.92 -12.29 17.99
C LEU A 244 -22.63 -12.01 19.48
N GLN A 245 -21.69 -11.11 19.78
CA GLN A 245 -21.38 -10.66 21.14
C GLN A 245 -22.28 -9.48 21.56
N GLU A 246 -22.63 -8.63 20.60
CA GLU A 246 -23.33 -7.35 20.73
C GLU A 246 -24.86 -7.50 20.60
N ALA A 247 -25.34 -8.66 20.15
CA ALA A 247 -26.75 -9.06 20.09
C ALA A 247 -27.45 -8.98 21.46
N ALA A 248 -26.71 -9.13 22.55
CA ALA A 248 -27.21 -9.00 23.92
C ALA A 248 -27.61 -7.55 24.30
N ALA A 249 -27.15 -6.54 23.56
CA ALA A 249 -27.32 -5.12 23.89
C ALA A 249 -28.27 -4.34 22.95
N GLY A 250 -29.00 -5.02 22.05
CA GLY A 250 -30.03 -4.39 21.20
C GLY A 250 -29.53 -3.50 20.04
N GLY A 251 -28.21 -3.33 19.89
CA GLY A 251 -27.55 -2.48 18.86
C GLY A 251 -26.91 -3.25 17.69
N LEU A 252 -27.35 -4.48 17.42
CA LEU A 252 -26.67 -5.45 16.54
C LEU A 252 -26.26 -4.88 15.17
N GLY A 253 -27.19 -4.20 14.48
CA GLY A 253 -26.93 -3.66 13.14
C GLY A 253 -25.94 -2.50 13.12
N TYR A 254 -25.96 -1.63 14.14
CA TYR A 254 -25.06 -0.49 14.22
C TYR A 254 -23.62 -0.95 14.52
N ALA A 255 -23.44 -1.90 15.44
CA ALA A 255 -22.12 -2.45 15.76
C ALA A 255 -21.45 -3.14 14.56
N ILE A 256 -22.21 -3.97 13.82
CA ILE A 256 -21.71 -4.62 12.59
C ILE A 256 -21.34 -3.57 11.54
N ALA A 257 -22.18 -2.56 11.34
CA ALA A 257 -21.92 -1.49 10.38
C ALA A 257 -20.65 -0.69 10.75
N GLN A 258 -20.46 -0.36 12.03
CA GLN A 258 -19.25 0.34 12.49
C GLN A 258 -18.00 -0.51 12.33
N ALA A 259 -18.03 -1.78 12.74
CA ALA A 259 -16.93 -2.72 12.54
C ALA A 259 -16.55 -2.82 11.06
N MET A 260 -17.55 -2.92 10.17
CA MET A 260 -17.37 -2.98 8.73
C MET A 260 -16.76 -1.69 8.16
N ILE A 261 -17.32 -0.52 8.49
CA ILE A 261 -16.83 0.77 7.98
C ILE A 261 -15.39 1.02 8.45
N GLN A 262 -15.10 0.82 9.74
CA GLN A 262 -13.76 1.01 10.28
C GLN A 262 -12.78 -0.02 9.72
N GLY A 263 -13.19 -1.28 9.60
CA GLY A 263 -12.37 -2.35 9.03
C GLY A 263 -12.04 -2.10 7.56
N ILE A 264 -13.00 -1.68 6.75
CA ILE A 264 -12.77 -1.37 5.34
C ILE A 264 -11.92 -0.11 5.19
N LYS A 265 -12.23 0.96 5.94
CA LYS A 265 -11.46 2.22 5.90
C LYS A 265 -9.98 2.00 6.28
N ARG A 266 -9.73 1.29 7.39
CA ARG A 266 -8.36 1.04 7.88
C ARG A 266 -7.66 -0.06 7.08
N GLY A 267 -8.39 -1.05 6.58
CA GLY A 267 -7.87 -2.05 5.66
C GLY A 267 -7.34 -1.43 4.37
N LEU A 268 -8.10 -0.49 3.78
CA LEU A 268 -7.65 0.25 2.59
C LEU A 268 -6.43 1.12 2.88
N PHE A 269 -6.43 1.83 4.01
CA PHE A 269 -5.29 2.66 4.43
C PHE A 269 -4.00 1.84 4.58
N SER A 270 -4.12 0.56 4.96
CA SER A 270 -2.98 -0.36 5.12
C SER A 270 -2.45 -0.85 3.77
N ASN A 271 -3.28 -1.54 2.98
CA ASN A 271 -2.78 -2.22 1.77
C ASN A 271 -2.83 -1.40 0.48
N GLU A 272 -3.54 -0.26 0.49
CA GLU A 272 -3.70 0.65 -0.64
C GLU A 272 -4.29 0.00 -1.92
N ALA A 273 -4.93 -1.16 -1.81
CA ALA A 273 -5.48 -1.87 -2.95
C ALA A 273 -6.73 -1.16 -3.48
N GLY A 274 -6.76 -0.80 -4.77
CA GLY A 274 -7.84 0.02 -5.32
C GLY A 274 -7.53 1.52 -5.32
N MET A 275 -6.48 1.95 -4.63
CA MET A 275 -6.13 3.37 -4.53
C MET A 275 -5.29 3.85 -5.73
N GLY A 276 -4.53 2.96 -6.36
CA GLY A 276 -3.68 3.28 -7.51
C GLY A 276 -2.28 3.83 -7.18
N SER A 277 -1.87 3.86 -5.90
CA SER A 277 -0.53 4.29 -5.47
C SER A 277 0.57 3.27 -5.78
N ALA A 278 0.45 2.03 -5.28
CA ALA A 278 1.43 0.95 -5.47
C ALA A 278 1.79 0.61 -6.94
N PRO A 279 0.88 0.73 -7.93
CA PRO A 279 1.20 0.53 -9.34
C PRO A 279 2.30 1.46 -9.88
N ASN A 280 2.56 2.61 -9.25
CA ASN A 280 3.69 3.48 -9.61
C ASN A 280 5.05 2.79 -9.40
N ALA A 281 5.24 2.08 -8.28
CA ALA A 281 6.43 1.24 -8.08
C ALA A 281 6.42 0.02 -9.00
N ALA A 282 5.24 -0.60 -9.17
CA ALA A 282 5.10 -1.77 -10.02
C ALA A 282 5.57 -1.46 -11.45
N ALA A 283 5.20 -0.30 -12.02
CA ALA A 283 5.60 0.11 -13.37
C ALA A 283 7.11 0.28 -13.56
N SER A 284 7.84 0.70 -12.52
CA SER A 284 9.29 0.84 -12.58
C SER A 284 10.04 -0.50 -12.66
N ALA A 285 9.35 -1.63 -12.45
CA ALA A 285 9.97 -2.94 -12.52
C ALA A 285 10.24 -3.40 -13.96
N THR A 286 11.38 -4.09 -14.12
CA THR A 286 11.58 -5.08 -15.16
C THR A 286 10.94 -6.40 -14.68
N PRO A 287 9.83 -6.84 -15.29
CA PRO A 287 9.11 -8.01 -14.82
C PRO A 287 9.85 -9.29 -15.22
N TYR A 288 9.91 -10.24 -14.28
CA TYR A 288 10.20 -11.64 -14.59
C TYR A 288 9.10 -12.53 -13.98
N PRO A 289 8.44 -13.40 -14.77
CA PRO A 289 8.51 -13.55 -16.24
C PRO A 289 8.22 -12.25 -17.01
N PRO A 290 8.73 -12.06 -18.25
CA PRO A 290 8.62 -10.81 -19.00
C PRO A 290 7.21 -10.63 -19.60
N HIS A 291 6.24 -10.41 -18.72
CA HIS A 291 4.84 -10.23 -19.06
C HIS A 291 4.19 -9.27 -18.03
N PRO A 292 3.29 -8.34 -18.43
CA PRO A 292 2.69 -7.36 -17.52
C PRO A 292 2.06 -7.97 -16.25
N ALA A 293 1.30 -9.06 -16.43
CA ALA A 293 0.66 -9.81 -15.34
C ALA A 293 1.63 -10.32 -14.25
N SER A 294 2.93 -10.45 -14.53
CA SER A 294 3.91 -10.84 -13.50
C SER A 294 3.93 -9.85 -12.34
N GLN A 295 3.92 -8.53 -12.61
CA GLN A 295 3.82 -7.55 -11.53
C GLN A 295 2.47 -7.58 -10.84
N GLY A 296 1.40 -7.96 -11.55
CA GLY A 296 0.11 -8.24 -10.94
C GLY A 296 0.26 -9.25 -9.79
N TYR A 297 0.88 -10.41 -10.05
CA TYR A 297 1.12 -11.43 -9.02
C TYR A 297 2.03 -10.96 -7.88
N VAL A 298 3.06 -10.18 -8.20
CA VAL A 298 3.97 -9.62 -7.18
C VAL A 298 3.21 -8.66 -6.26
N GLN A 299 2.36 -7.79 -6.80
CA GLN A 299 1.65 -6.80 -5.99
C GLN A 299 0.48 -7.39 -5.20
N MET A 300 -0.12 -8.49 -5.67
CA MET A 300 -1.02 -9.34 -4.86
C MET A 300 -0.33 -9.83 -3.60
N LEU A 301 0.91 -10.33 -3.72
CA LEU A 301 1.68 -10.76 -2.57
C LEU A 301 1.94 -9.59 -1.61
N GLY A 302 2.18 -8.38 -2.14
CA GLY A 302 2.30 -7.19 -1.31
C GLY A 302 1.05 -6.92 -0.46
N VAL A 303 -0.17 -7.05 -1.02
CA VAL A 303 -1.44 -6.87 -0.28
C VAL A 303 -1.61 -7.95 0.80
N PHE A 304 -1.27 -9.20 0.46
CA PHE A 304 -1.33 -10.31 1.40
C PHE A 304 -0.36 -10.11 2.58
N THR A 305 0.91 -9.81 2.29
CA THR A 305 1.93 -9.58 3.32
C THR A 305 1.56 -8.41 4.24
N ASP A 306 1.06 -7.33 3.67
CA ASP A 306 0.64 -6.15 4.43
C ASP A 306 -0.46 -6.47 5.45
N THR A 307 -1.63 -6.90 4.99
CA THR A 307 -2.81 -6.97 5.85
C THR A 307 -2.98 -8.33 6.50
N ILE A 308 -2.77 -9.43 5.76
CA ILE A 308 -3.01 -10.77 6.29
C ILE A 308 -1.88 -11.19 7.23
N VAL A 309 -0.64 -10.74 6.97
CA VAL A 309 0.52 -11.13 7.78
C VAL A 309 0.87 -10.05 8.80
N ILE A 310 1.22 -8.84 8.37
CA ILE A 310 1.75 -7.81 9.27
C ILE A 310 0.65 -7.21 10.16
N CYS A 311 -0.51 -6.84 9.62
CA CYS A 311 -1.60 -6.33 10.47
C CYS A 311 -2.11 -7.40 11.45
N SER A 312 -2.21 -8.66 11.04
CA SER A 312 -2.58 -9.76 11.95
C SER A 312 -1.55 -9.96 13.07
N ALA A 313 -0.27 -9.74 12.79
CA ALA A 313 0.77 -9.75 13.81
C ALA A 313 0.57 -8.62 14.83
N THR A 314 0.22 -7.41 14.39
CA THR A 314 -0.17 -6.31 15.29
C THR A 314 -1.40 -6.67 16.13
N VAL A 315 -2.43 -7.24 15.50
CA VAL A 315 -3.65 -7.68 16.20
C VAL A 315 -3.33 -8.71 17.27
N ALA A 316 -2.45 -9.68 16.97
CA ALA A 316 -2.01 -10.68 17.93
C ALA A 316 -1.30 -10.02 19.12
N ILE A 317 -0.37 -9.10 18.87
CA ILE A 317 0.31 -8.34 19.93
C ILE A 317 -0.71 -7.62 20.82
N ILE A 318 -1.66 -6.88 20.23
CA ILE A 318 -2.62 -6.07 20.98
C ILE A 318 -3.61 -6.95 21.76
N LEU A 319 -4.32 -7.87 21.10
CA LEU A 319 -5.41 -8.63 21.72
C LEU A 319 -4.90 -9.67 22.72
N MET A 320 -3.69 -10.23 22.53
CA MET A 320 -3.13 -11.20 23.48
C MET A 320 -2.53 -10.51 24.72
N SER A 321 -2.17 -9.23 24.61
CA SER A 321 -1.56 -8.48 25.71
C SER A 321 -2.49 -8.20 26.89
N GLY A 322 -3.81 -8.15 26.65
CA GLY A 322 -4.79 -7.70 27.64
C GLY A 322 -4.91 -6.17 27.78
N GLU A 323 -4.07 -5.38 27.09
CA GLU A 323 -4.11 -3.91 27.12
C GLU A 323 -5.28 -3.32 26.31
N TYR A 324 -5.92 -4.12 25.45
CA TYR A 324 -7.04 -3.67 24.67
C TYR A 324 -8.29 -3.46 25.54
N VAL A 325 -8.66 -2.20 25.72
CA VAL A 325 -9.93 -1.80 26.34
C VAL A 325 -10.87 -1.27 25.25
N PRO A 326 -12.07 -1.84 25.08
CA PRO A 326 -13.07 -1.33 24.14
C PRO A 326 -13.36 0.15 24.41
N HIS A 327 -13.20 0.99 23.38
CA HIS A 327 -13.39 2.45 23.45
C HIS A 327 -12.52 3.16 24.50
N GLY A 328 -11.35 2.58 24.83
CA GLY A 328 -10.38 3.21 25.72
C GLY A 328 -9.72 4.45 25.11
N GLU A 329 -9.13 5.28 25.98
CA GLU A 329 -8.44 6.52 25.58
C GLU A 329 -7.11 6.26 24.84
N VAL A 330 -6.50 5.09 25.09
CA VAL A 330 -5.22 4.70 24.48
C VAL A 330 -5.46 4.02 23.14
N THR A 331 -4.93 4.59 22.07
CA THR A 331 -5.07 4.08 20.70
C THR A 331 -3.79 4.28 19.89
N GLY A 332 -3.81 3.86 18.62
CA GLY A 332 -2.71 4.07 17.68
C GLY A 332 -1.41 3.37 18.09
N ILE A 333 -0.29 4.04 17.86
CA ILE A 333 1.06 3.53 18.16
C ILE A 333 1.23 3.23 19.64
N GLU A 334 0.69 4.10 20.49
CA GLU A 334 0.85 3.99 21.94
C GLU A 334 0.25 2.68 22.46
N LEU A 335 -0.94 2.30 21.98
CA LEU A 335 -1.55 1.01 22.33
C LEU A 335 -0.64 -0.17 21.94
N THR A 336 -0.02 -0.10 20.76
CA THR A 336 0.91 -1.16 20.30
C THR A 336 2.18 -1.21 21.16
N GLN A 337 2.72 -0.06 21.56
CA GLN A 337 3.87 0.01 22.48
C GLN A 337 3.54 -0.57 23.85
N ARG A 338 2.40 -0.19 24.44
CA ARG A 338 1.96 -0.72 25.74
C ARG A 338 1.71 -2.22 25.69
N ALA A 339 0.99 -2.69 24.67
CA ALA A 339 0.71 -4.10 24.46
C ALA A 339 1.97 -4.95 24.34
N LEU A 340 2.99 -4.45 23.64
CA LEU A 340 4.23 -5.19 23.53
C LEU A 340 5.06 -5.13 24.83
N SER A 341 5.15 -3.95 25.46
CA SER A 341 5.87 -3.80 26.73
C SER A 341 5.29 -4.67 27.84
N SER A 342 3.97 -4.87 27.88
CA SER A 342 3.34 -5.75 28.87
C SER A 342 3.65 -7.24 28.64
N GLN A 343 4.02 -7.62 27.41
CA GLN A 343 4.34 -9.00 27.05
C GLN A 343 5.82 -9.35 27.20
N VAL A 344 6.71 -8.44 26.83
CA VAL A 344 8.17 -8.74 26.80
C VAL A 344 9.00 -7.88 27.74
N GLY A 345 8.39 -6.90 28.43
CA GLY A 345 9.07 -5.93 29.31
C GLY A 345 9.38 -4.61 28.59
N GLU A 346 10.00 -3.67 29.31
CA GLU A 346 10.19 -2.27 28.86
C GLU A 346 10.92 -2.13 27.52
N TRP A 347 11.81 -3.07 27.18
CA TRP A 347 12.52 -3.06 25.89
C TRP A 347 11.57 -3.22 24.68
N GLY A 348 10.35 -3.74 24.88
CA GLY A 348 9.32 -3.83 23.85
C GLY A 348 8.94 -2.46 23.29
N GLY A 349 8.77 -1.46 24.15
CA GLY A 349 8.47 -0.08 23.75
C GLY A 349 9.60 0.54 22.90
N ILE A 350 10.86 0.29 23.28
CA ILE A 350 12.07 0.69 22.55
C ILE A 350 12.09 0.02 21.18
N PHE A 351 11.84 -1.29 21.12
CA PHE A 351 11.79 -2.04 19.86
C PHE A 351 10.74 -1.47 18.91
N VAL A 352 9.53 -1.18 19.39
CA VAL A 352 8.46 -0.60 18.56
C VAL A 352 8.84 0.79 18.06
N ALA A 353 9.49 1.63 18.87
CA ALA A 353 9.96 2.94 18.41
C ALA A 353 10.99 2.81 17.26
N VAL A 354 11.95 1.89 17.39
CA VAL A 354 12.93 1.60 16.33
C VAL A 354 12.25 0.99 15.10
N ALA A 355 11.29 0.09 15.27
CA ALA A 355 10.52 -0.48 14.17
C ALA A 355 9.74 0.62 13.43
N ILE A 356 9.03 1.50 14.14
CA ILE A 356 8.28 2.62 13.56
C ILE A 356 9.21 3.55 12.79
N PHE A 357 10.40 3.82 13.30
CA PHE A 357 11.39 4.60 12.56
C PHE A 357 11.65 4.01 11.18
N PHE A 358 11.98 2.72 11.08
CA PHE A 358 12.26 2.09 9.79
C PHE A 358 11.01 1.99 8.91
N PHE A 359 9.87 1.58 9.48
CA PHE A 359 8.59 1.46 8.77
C PHE A 359 8.21 2.82 8.14
N ALA A 360 8.04 3.84 8.97
CA ALA A 360 7.64 5.17 8.53
C ALA A 360 8.70 5.85 7.65
N PHE A 361 9.99 5.66 7.92
CA PHE A 361 11.06 6.19 7.05
C PHE A 361 11.01 5.59 5.66
N THR A 362 10.84 4.27 5.56
CA THR A 362 10.70 3.62 4.25
C THR A 362 9.42 4.07 3.53
N SER A 363 8.32 4.32 4.26
CA SER A 363 7.12 4.92 3.69
C SER A 363 7.36 6.32 3.13
N ILE A 364 8.15 7.17 3.82
CA ILE A 364 8.48 8.53 3.35
C ILE A 364 9.15 8.49 1.97
N ILE A 365 10.18 7.65 1.82
CA ILE A 365 10.94 7.56 0.57
C ILE A 365 10.11 6.91 -0.57
N ALA A 366 9.23 5.96 -0.24
CA ALA A 366 8.36 5.32 -1.21
C ALA A 366 7.24 6.26 -1.69
N ASN A 367 6.60 6.97 -0.78
CA ASN A 367 5.55 7.96 -1.08
C ASN A 367 6.09 9.10 -1.95
N TYR A 368 7.31 9.59 -1.64
CA TYR A 368 8.02 10.50 -2.51
C TYR A 368 8.19 9.93 -3.93
N SER A 369 8.62 8.66 -4.06
CA SER A 369 8.83 8.03 -5.37
C SER A 369 7.55 7.96 -6.21
N TYR A 370 6.40 7.73 -5.57
CA TYR A 370 5.11 7.73 -6.28
C TYR A 370 4.76 9.13 -6.78
N ALA A 371 4.91 10.13 -5.91
CA ALA A 371 4.61 11.51 -6.26
C ALA A 371 5.58 12.06 -7.32
N GLU A 372 6.87 11.68 -7.29
CA GLU A 372 7.84 12.02 -8.34
C GLU A 372 7.39 11.49 -9.70
N THR A 373 6.96 10.23 -9.79
CA THR A 373 6.46 9.65 -11.05
C THR A 373 5.23 10.42 -11.59
N ASN A 374 4.34 10.87 -10.72
CA ASN A 374 3.16 11.64 -11.13
C ASN A 374 3.49 13.09 -11.48
N LEU A 375 4.50 13.69 -10.84
CA LEU A 375 5.00 15.00 -11.22
C LEU A 375 5.68 14.96 -12.60
N ILE A 376 6.45 13.89 -12.88
CA ILE A 376 7.05 13.66 -14.20
C ILE A 376 5.97 13.56 -15.29
N PHE A 377 4.86 12.88 -15.01
CA PHE A 377 3.71 12.82 -15.92
C PHE A 377 3.11 14.21 -16.23
N LEU A 378 3.05 15.10 -15.23
CA LEU A 378 2.50 16.45 -15.38
C LEU A 378 3.46 17.41 -16.10
N GLU A 379 4.72 17.42 -15.68
CA GLU A 379 5.71 18.44 -16.09
C GLU A 379 6.70 17.96 -17.16
N HIS A 380 6.59 16.72 -17.64
CA HIS A 380 7.49 16.15 -18.65
C HIS A 380 8.99 16.31 -18.26
N ASN A 381 9.37 15.81 -17.08
CA ASN A 381 10.75 15.79 -16.58
C ASN A 381 11.44 17.15 -16.35
N HIS A 382 10.68 18.21 -16.04
CA HIS A 382 11.28 19.51 -15.71
C HIS A 382 12.18 19.45 -14.46
N LYS A 383 13.51 19.43 -14.66
CA LYS A 383 14.52 19.20 -13.59
C LYS A 383 14.42 20.17 -12.42
N ALA A 384 14.13 21.44 -12.67
CA ALA A 384 13.96 22.44 -11.61
C ALA A 384 12.68 22.19 -10.79
N GLY A 385 11.60 21.73 -11.43
CA GLY A 385 10.35 21.34 -10.79
C GLY A 385 10.52 20.14 -9.87
N LEU A 386 11.26 19.12 -10.33
CA LEU A 386 11.64 17.97 -9.49
C LEU A 386 12.50 18.38 -8.28
N GLY A 387 13.46 19.28 -8.48
CA GLY A 387 14.28 19.81 -7.40
C GLY A 387 13.47 20.58 -6.34
N LEU A 388 12.57 21.46 -6.79
CA LEU A 388 11.66 22.18 -5.92
C LEU A 388 10.72 21.23 -5.17
N PHE A 389 10.17 20.23 -5.86
CA PHE A 389 9.29 19.25 -5.27
C PHE A 389 9.98 18.46 -4.15
N ARG A 390 11.24 18.03 -4.35
CA ARG A 390 12.04 17.37 -3.29
C ARG A 390 12.16 18.25 -2.04
N ILE A 391 12.43 19.54 -2.22
CA ILE A 391 12.54 20.49 -1.11
C ILE A 391 11.19 20.63 -0.39
N ILE A 392 10.09 20.72 -1.12
CA ILE A 392 8.74 20.79 -0.53
C ILE A 392 8.44 19.52 0.28
N VAL A 393 8.71 18.33 -0.27
CA VAL A 393 8.50 17.06 0.45
C VAL A 393 9.31 17.01 1.75
N LEU A 394 10.59 17.38 1.70
CA LEU A 394 11.44 17.43 2.90
C LEU A 394 10.95 18.48 3.91
N GLY A 395 10.44 19.62 3.42
CA GLY A 395 9.78 20.62 4.26
C GLY A 395 8.54 20.06 4.97
N MET A 396 7.74 19.25 4.28
CA MET A 396 6.57 18.58 4.87
C MET A 396 6.98 17.52 5.90
N VAL A 397 8.08 16.79 5.70
CA VAL A 397 8.65 15.87 6.70
C VAL A 397 9.04 16.63 7.96
N MET A 398 9.73 17.78 7.82
CA MET A 398 10.09 18.62 8.95
C MET A 398 8.85 19.15 9.68
N PHE A 399 7.90 19.69 8.92
CA PHE A 399 6.64 20.21 9.44
C PHE A 399 5.87 19.13 10.22
N GLY A 400 5.75 17.92 9.66
CA GLY A 400 5.05 16.81 10.30
C GLY A 400 5.69 16.38 11.62
N SER A 401 7.01 16.50 11.75
CA SER A 401 7.72 16.13 12.98
C SER A 401 7.37 17.00 14.18
N VAL A 402 6.84 18.21 13.96
CA VAL A 402 6.52 19.17 15.04
C VAL A 402 5.04 19.58 15.10
N ALA A 403 4.27 19.34 14.04
CA ALA A 403 2.88 19.77 13.94
C ALA A 403 1.92 18.75 14.57
N THR A 404 0.79 19.24 15.10
CA THR A 404 -0.37 18.41 15.39
C THR A 404 -1.22 18.28 14.12
N LEU A 405 -1.42 17.04 13.65
CA LEU A 405 -1.95 16.77 12.32
C LEU A 405 -3.46 16.47 12.18
N PRO A 406 -4.39 16.74 13.13
CA PRO A 406 -5.82 16.37 12.94
C PRO A 406 -6.43 16.89 11.63
N MET A 407 -6.17 18.15 11.28
CA MET A 407 -6.68 18.75 10.04
C MET A 407 -6.00 18.18 8.78
N VAL A 408 -4.73 17.77 8.90
CA VAL A 408 -3.92 17.24 7.79
C VAL A 408 -4.41 15.84 7.40
N TRP A 409 -4.78 15.00 8.38
CA TRP A 409 -5.43 13.71 8.13
C TRP A 409 -6.74 13.83 7.36
N ALA A 410 -7.58 14.81 7.71
CA ALA A 410 -8.87 14.99 7.06
C ALA A 410 -8.73 15.36 5.58
N LEU A 411 -7.71 16.17 5.23
CA LEU A 411 -7.39 16.49 3.83
C LEU A 411 -6.81 15.29 3.07
N ALA A 412 -6.01 14.46 3.75
CA ALA A 412 -5.49 13.20 3.20
C ALA A 412 -6.63 12.27 2.80
N ASP A 413 -7.57 12.05 3.73
CA ASP A 413 -8.71 11.14 3.55
C ASP A 413 -9.57 11.55 2.34
N VAL A 414 -9.81 12.85 2.14
CA VAL A 414 -10.54 13.34 0.94
C VAL A 414 -9.72 13.09 -0.33
N SER A 415 -8.45 13.47 -0.34
CA SER A 415 -7.57 13.33 -1.52
C SER A 415 -7.43 11.87 -1.94
N MET A 416 -7.21 10.97 -0.98
CA MET A 416 -7.16 9.53 -1.20
C MET A 416 -8.48 8.99 -1.74
N GLY A 417 -9.60 9.43 -1.16
CA GLY A 417 -10.91 8.98 -1.59
C GLY A 417 -11.20 9.34 -3.05
N LEU A 418 -10.92 10.59 -3.43
CA LEU A 418 -11.07 11.04 -4.81
C LEU A 418 -10.11 10.30 -5.75
N MET A 419 -8.85 10.12 -5.36
CA MET A 419 -7.86 9.36 -6.12
C MET A 419 -8.32 7.91 -6.35
N ALA A 420 -8.81 7.24 -5.32
CA ALA A 420 -9.32 5.88 -5.40
C ALA A 420 -10.52 5.77 -6.34
N ILE A 421 -11.48 6.71 -6.29
CA ILE A 421 -12.63 6.73 -7.21
C ILE A 421 -12.16 6.80 -8.67
N VAL A 422 -11.29 7.77 -8.98
CA VAL A 422 -10.79 7.96 -10.35
C VAL A 422 -10.09 6.70 -10.85
N ASN A 423 -9.29 6.08 -9.99
CA ASN A 423 -8.57 4.86 -10.29
C ASN A 423 -9.47 3.64 -10.48
N LEU A 424 -10.42 3.40 -9.56
CA LEU A 424 -11.36 2.30 -9.61
C LEU A 424 -12.20 2.34 -10.89
N ILE A 425 -12.66 3.54 -11.29
CA ILE A 425 -13.36 3.73 -12.57
C ILE A 425 -12.45 3.32 -13.74
N ALA A 426 -11.20 3.81 -13.76
CA ALA A 426 -10.28 3.53 -14.85
C ALA A 426 -10.00 2.03 -15.02
N ILE A 427 -9.75 1.30 -13.93
CA ILE A 427 -9.48 -0.14 -14.02
C ILE A 427 -10.72 -0.94 -14.40
N ILE A 428 -11.94 -0.52 -14.02
CA ILE A 428 -13.18 -1.16 -14.49
C ILE A 428 -13.30 -0.99 -16.02
N LEU A 429 -13.07 0.21 -16.54
CA LEU A 429 -13.12 0.48 -17.98
C LEU A 429 -12.06 -0.32 -18.75
N LEU A 430 -10.87 -0.49 -18.17
CA LEU A 430 -9.77 -1.29 -18.74
C LEU A 430 -9.85 -2.80 -18.39
N SER A 431 -10.91 -3.25 -17.71
CA SER A 431 -11.01 -4.62 -17.20
C SER A 431 -10.90 -5.70 -18.28
N GLY A 432 -11.38 -5.41 -19.49
CA GLY A 432 -11.25 -6.30 -20.64
C GLY A 432 -9.80 -6.65 -20.97
N ILE A 433 -8.90 -5.66 -20.88
CA ILE A 433 -7.47 -5.82 -21.15
C ILE A 433 -6.82 -6.62 -20.02
N VAL A 434 -7.14 -6.30 -18.76
CA VAL A 434 -6.64 -7.06 -17.59
C VAL A 434 -6.97 -8.54 -17.71
N ILE A 435 -8.23 -8.86 -18.05
CA ILE A 435 -8.69 -10.24 -18.17
C ILE A 435 -7.99 -10.95 -19.34
N LYS A 436 -7.77 -10.27 -20.48
CA LYS A 436 -7.01 -10.82 -21.61
C LYS A 436 -5.58 -11.17 -21.21
N LEU A 437 -4.86 -10.24 -20.55
CA LEU A 437 -3.49 -10.44 -20.08
C LEU A 437 -3.40 -11.54 -19.02
N ALA A 438 -4.34 -11.59 -18.09
CA ALA A 438 -4.40 -12.65 -17.09
C ALA A 438 -4.61 -14.03 -17.73
N LYS A 439 -5.49 -14.13 -18.73
CA LYS A 439 -5.75 -15.39 -19.44
C LYS A 439 -4.54 -15.83 -20.26
N ASP A 440 -3.88 -14.91 -20.96
CA ASP A 440 -2.68 -15.22 -21.73
C ASP A 440 -1.55 -15.74 -20.85
N TYR A 441 -1.17 -14.98 -19.82
CA TYR A 441 -0.17 -15.38 -18.85
C TYR A 441 -0.45 -16.78 -18.27
N ASN A 442 -1.68 -17.00 -17.84
CA ASN A 442 -2.09 -18.25 -17.20
C ASN A 442 -2.15 -19.43 -18.17
N ARG A 443 -2.47 -19.19 -19.45
CA ARG A 443 -2.42 -20.21 -20.50
C ARG A 443 -0.97 -20.65 -20.73
N GLN A 444 -0.04 -19.70 -20.84
CA GLN A 444 1.38 -20.00 -21.01
C GLN A 444 1.95 -20.75 -19.81
N LEU A 445 1.61 -20.31 -18.59
CA LEU A 445 2.01 -20.97 -17.34
C LEU A 445 1.50 -22.42 -17.26
N LYS A 446 0.22 -22.66 -17.60
CA LYS A 446 -0.36 -24.02 -17.64
C LYS A 446 0.31 -24.92 -18.68
N ALA A 447 0.83 -24.34 -19.76
CA ALA A 447 1.58 -25.06 -20.79
C ALA A 447 3.04 -25.33 -20.39
N GLY A 448 3.46 -25.00 -19.17
CA GLY A 448 4.84 -25.17 -18.70
C GLY A 448 5.84 -24.19 -19.32
N LYS A 449 5.36 -23.15 -20.01
CA LYS A 449 6.21 -22.12 -20.64
C LYS A 449 6.48 -21.00 -19.64
N VAL A 450 7.63 -20.34 -19.78
CA VAL A 450 7.87 -19.05 -19.12
C VAL A 450 6.93 -18.03 -19.78
N PRO A 451 6.00 -17.40 -19.05
CA PRO A 451 5.07 -16.45 -19.65
C PRO A 451 5.80 -15.22 -20.21
N THR A 452 5.57 -14.93 -21.49
CA THR A 452 6.15 -13.79 -22.19
C THR A 452 5.05 -13.01 -22.89
N PHE A 453 5.06 -11.68 -22.78
CA PHE A 453 4.13 -10.83 -23.52
C PHE A 453 4.73 -10.42 -24.86
N ASP A 454 3.97 -10.60 -25.94
CA ASP A 454 4.31 -10.15 -27.29
C ASP A 454 3.24 -9.15 -27.75
N ALA A 455 3.65 -7.92 -28.05
CA ALA A 455 2.74 -6.87 -28.47
C ALA A 455 2.04 -7.17 -29.81
N ASN A 456 2.62 -8.04 -30.66
CA ASN A 456 2.03 -8.42 -31.94
C ASN A 456 0.81 -9.35 -31.78
N ASP A 457 0.68 -10.05 -30.65
CA ASP A 457 -0.51 -10.85 -30.34
C ASP A 457 -1.72 -9.96 -29.98
N TYR A 458 -1.51 -8.64 -29.86
CA TYR A 458 -2.51 -7.63 -29.47
C TYR A 458 -2.45 -6.39 -30.39
N PRO A 459 -2.78 -6.53 -31.69
CA PRO A 459 -2.69 -5.44 -32.65
C PRO A 459 -3.56 -4.22 -32.25
N GLU A 460 -4.66 -4.43 -31.52
CA GLU A 460 -5.51 -3.37 -31.01
C GLU A 460 -4.85 -2.50 -29.93
N LEU A 461 -3.81 -3.00 -29.25
CA LEU A 461 -3.09 -2.28 -28.21
C LEU A 461 -1.84 -1.58 -28.75
N LYS A 462 -1.33 -1.98 -29.91
CA LYS A 462 -0.01 -1.58 -30.41
C LYS A 462 0.18 -0.06 -30.49
N SER A 463 -0.84 0.68 -30.91
CA SER A 463 -0.80 2.15 -30.98
C SER A 463 -0.79 2.85 -29.61
N GLN A 464 -1.15 2.13 -28.54
CA GLN A 464 -1.18 2.65 -27.17
C GLN A 464 0.09 2.33 -26.39
N LEU A 465 0.91 1.38 -26.86
CA LEU A 465 2.12 0.94 -26.17
C LEU A 465 3.33 1.78 -26.59
N GLU A 466 4.22 2.02 -25.63
CA GLU A 466 5.51 2.67 -25.93
C GLU A 466 6.42 1.72 -26.72
N GLU A 467 7.03 2.22 -27.78
CA GLU A 467 7.96 1.45 -28.59
C GLU A 467 9.21 1.04 -27.78
N GLY A 468 9.71 -0.18 -28.01
CA GLY A 468 10.94 -0.67 -27.39
C GLY A 468 10.83 -1.04 -25.90
N ILE A 469 9.62 -1.12 -25.33
CA ILE A 469 9.40 -1.63 -23.96
C ILE A 469 9.03 -3.11 -23.95
N TRP A 470 8.07 -3.50 -24.78
CA TRP A 470 7.65 -4.89 -24.93
C TRP A 470 8.21 -5.41 -26.26
N TYR A 471 9.21 -6.30 -26.17
CA TYR A 471 9.95 -6.80 -27.32
C TYR A 471 9.06 -7.58 -28.30
N SER A 472 9.34 -7.43 -29.60
CA SER A 472 8.84 -8.32 -30.66
C SER A 472 9.76 -9.54 -30.74
N LYS A 473 9.20 -10.74 -30.93
CA LYS A 473 9.96 -12.00 -31.12
C LYS A 473 10.92 -12.03 -32.32
N GLU A 474 11.06 -10.95 -33.09
CA GLU A 474 11.82 -10.94 -34.35
C GLU A 474 13.32 -10.62 -34.22
N THR A 475 13.86 -10.35 -33.03
CA THR A 475 15.29 -10.01 -32.87
C THR A 475 16.22 -11.15 -32.49
N ASP A 476 15.72 -12.37 -32.25
CA ASP A 476 16.56 -13.55 -31.92
C ASP A 476 17.10 -14.32 -33.15
N ASN A 477 17.08 -13.71 -34.34
CA ASN A 477 17.58 -14.33 -35.57
C ASN A 477 18.44 -13.37 -36.42
N LYS A 478 19.37 -12.65 -35.79
CA LYS A 478 20.53 -12.06 -36.49
C LYS A 478 21.81 -12.15 -35.68
#